data_AF-A0A1Y1BJH4-F1
#
_entry.id   AF-A0A1Y1BJH4-F1
#
_cell.length_a   1.000
_cell.length_b   1.000
_cell.length_c   1.000
_cell.angle_alpha   90.00
_cell.angle_beta   90.00
_cell.angle_gamma   90.00
#
_symmetry.space_group_name_H-M   'P 1'
#
loop_
_entity.id
_entity.type
_entity.pdbx_description
1 polymer ?
#
loop_
_entity_poly.entity_id
_entity_poly.type
_entity_poly.pdbx_seq_one_letter_code
_entity_poly.pdbx_strand_id
1 'polypeptide(L)' 'MRRIADLGYTHVKIEIGAAEVNPFAFHPFSELADGETVDAGYARVPQAPGIGFELHANAHEVFRAVSVPGR' A
#
# COMPACT_ATOMS: atom_id res chain seq x y z
N MET A 1 -1.00 5.50 -32.48
CA MET A 1 -0.25 5.37 -31.21
C MET A 1 -1.17 4.71 -30.20
N ARG A 2 -0.92 3.46 -29.80
CA ARG A 2 -1.72 2.80 -28.75
C ARG A 2 -1.02 3.02 -27.43
N ARG A 3 -1.70 3.70 -26.50
CA ARG A 3 -1.18 3.93 -25.14
C ARG A 3 -1.27 2.60 -24.37
N ILE A 4 -0.36 2.41 -23.44
CA ILE A 4 -0.25 1.25 -22.53
C ILE A 4 -1.56 0.88 -21.78
N ALA A 5 -2.59 1.72 -21.83
CA ALA A 5 -3.93 1.45 -21.29
C ALA A 5 -4.70 0.29 -21.95
N ASP A 6 -4.22 -0.25 -23.09
CA ASP A 6 -4.96 -1.28 -23.85
C ASP A 6 -4.66 -2.74 -23.43
N LEU A 7 -3.74 -2.98 -22.49
CA LEU A 7 -3.35 -4.33 -22.08
C LEU A 7 -3.73 -4.58 -20.63
N GLY A 8 -4.97 -5.03 -20.41
CA GLY A 8 -5.47 -5.41 -19.10
C GLY A 8 -4.63 -6.54 -18.49
N TYR A 9 -3.68 -6.20 -17.64
CA TYR A 9 -3.07 -7.05 -16.61
C TYR A 9 -2.47 -6.12 -15.55
N THR A 10 -2.80 -6.38 -14.29
CA THR A 10 -2.23 -5.80 -13.07
C THR A 10 -0.70 -5.81 -13.11
N HIS A 11 -0.09 -4.71 -13.53
CA HIS A 11 1.37 -4.55 -13.53
C HIS A 11 1.78 -3.64 -12.37
N VAL A 12 2.14 -4.29 -11.26
CA VAL A 12 3.23 -3.93 -10.34
C VAL A 12 3.44 -2.42 -10.13
N LYS A 13 2.79 -1.84 -9.11
CA LYS A 13 3.12 -0.48 -8.62
C LYS A 13 4.54 -0.36 -8.06
N ILE A 14 5.23 -1.48 -7.82
CA ILE A 14 6.54 -1.52 -7.18
C ILE A 14 7.65 -0.96 -8.10
N GLU A 15 7.53 -1.04 -9.42
CA GLU A 15 8.59 -0.58 -10.35
C GLU A 15 8.58 0.93 -10.66
N ILE A 16 7.50 1.64 -10.36
CA ILE A 16 7.34 3.07 -10.71
C ILE A 16 7.39 4.01 -9.50
N GLY A 17 7.66 3.49 -8.29
CA GLY A 17 7.72 4.29 -7.06
C GLY A 17 6.42 5.03 -6.72
N ALA A 18 5.32 4.71 -7.42
CA ALA A 18 4.05 5.39 -7.29
C ALA A 18 3.13 4.59 -6.35
N ALA A 19 2.82 5.13 -5.18
CA ALA A 19 1.75 4.64 -4.31
C ALA A 19 0.41 5.26 -4.72
N GLU A 20 -0.69 4.50 -4.61
CA GLU A 20 -2.04 5.03 -4.82
C GLU A 20 -2.72 4.89 -3.47
N VAL A 21 -3.18 6.02 -2.96
CA VAL A 21 -3.87 6.11 -1.68
C VAL A 21 -5.33 6.41 -2.00
N ASN A 22 -6.24 5.65 -1.40
CA ASN A 22 -7.67 5.76 -1.61
C ASN A 22 -8.35 6.12 -0.27
N PRO A 23 -8.29 7.37 0.21
CA PRO A 23 -8.70 7.72 1.59
C PRO A 23 -10.15 7.36 1.94
N PHE A 24 -11.01 7.21 0.93
CA PHE A 24 -12.44 6.99 1.09
C PHE A 24 -12.92 5.59 0.69
N ALA A 25 -12.03 4.69 0.29
CA ALA A 25 -12.40 3.34 -0.19
C ALA A 25 -11.36 2.29 0.20
N PHE A 26 -11.77 1.03 0.33
CA PHE A 26 -10.88 -0.12 0.56
C PHE A 26 -10.20 -0.19 1.94
N HIS A 27 -10.78 0.46 2.95
CA HIS A 27 -10.34 0.33 4.34
C HIS A 27 -10.30 -1.14 4.80
N PRO A 28 -9.26 -1.57 5.55
CA PRO A 28 -8.12 -0.79 6.05
C PRO A 28 -6.87 -0.82 5.13
N PHE A 29 -6.99 -1.23 3.86
CA PHE A 29 -5.84 -1.44 2.96
C PHE A 29 -5.61 -0.26 2.00
N SER A 30 -6.03 0.93 2.40
CA SER A 30 -6.16 2.08 1.51
C SER A 30 -5.32 3.28 1.89
N GLU A 31 -4.67 3.22 3.06
CA GLU A 31 -3.92 4.31 3.67
C GLU A 31 -2.41 4.06 3.67
N LEU A 32 -1.66 5.04 4.17
CA LEU A 32 -0.23 4.97 4.41
C LEU A 32 0.07 4.43 5.81
N ALA A 33 1.35 4.35 6.18
CA ALA A 33 1.75 4.15 7.56
C ALA A 33 1.12 5.22 8.48
N ASP A 34 0.83 4.85 9.72
CA ASP A 34 0.15 5.71 10.67
C ASP A 34 0.96 7.00 10.91
N GLY A 35 0.28 8.14 10.78
CA GLY A 35 0.89 9.47 10.93
C GLY A 35 1.61 9.99 9.69
N GLU A 36 1.74 9.21 8.62
CA GLU A 36 2.24 9.72 7.34
C GLU A 36 1.22 10.61 6.65
N THR A 37 1.72 11.59 5.89
CA THR A 37 0.91 12.55 5.15
C THR A 37 1.35 12.60 3.70
N VAL A 38 0.39 12.87 2.82
CA VAL A 38 0.69 13.25 1.44
C VAL A 38 0.95 14.76 1.39
N ASP A 39 2.15 15.16 0.97
CA ASP A 39 2.55 16.55 0.76
C ASP A 39 2.89 16.78 -0.71
N ALA A 40 2.27 17.80 -1.31
CA ALA A 40 2.40 18.13 -2.74
C ALA A 40 2.20 16.93 -3.71
N GLY A 41 1.37 15.95 -3.33
CA GLY A 41 1.13 14.74 -4.12
C GLY A 41 2.17 13.63 -3.92
N TYR A 42 3.09 13.79 -2.97
CA TYR A 42 4.12 12.81 -2.62
C TYR A 42 3.92 12.32 -1.19
N ALA A 43 4.19 11.04 -0.97
CA ALA A 43 4.31 10.44 0.35
C ALA A 43 5.75 10.00 0.58
N ARG A 44 6.20 10.01 1.83
CA ARG A 44 7.50 9.40 2.16
C ARG A 44 7.34 7.89 2.24
N VAL A 45 8.34 7.17 1.75
CA VAL A 45 8.42 5.72 1.91
C VAL A 45 9.07 5.45 3.28
N PRO A 46 8.36 4.78 4.22
CA PRO A 46 8.91 4.46 5.52
C PRO A 46 10.16 3.58 5.37
N GLN A 47 11.17 3.84 6.17
CA GLN A 47 12.37 3.01 6.23
C GLN A 47 12.17 1.92 7.28
N ALA A 48 11.46 0.85 6.90
CA ALA A 48 11.22 -0.32 7.73
C ALA A 48 11.46 -1.61 6.93
N PRO A 49 11.69 -2.76 7.60
CA PRO A 49 11.82 -4.03 6.91
C PRO A 49 10.53 -4.39 6.14
N GLY A 50 10.68 -4.96 4.94
CA GLY A 50 9.57 -5.48 4.16
C GLY A 50 8.70 -4.38 3.53
N ILE A 51 7.40 -4.65 3.40
CA ILE A 51 6.42 -3.74 2.78
C ILE A 51 5.96 -2.66 3.78
N GLY A 52 6.05 -2.91 5.09
CA GLY A 52 5.69 -1.96 6.14
C GLY A 52 4.24 -2.01 6.61
N PHE A 53 3.53 -3.13 6.43
CA PHE A 53 2.16 -3.29 6.94
C PHE A 53 2.08 -3.10 8.47
N GLU A 54 3.16 -3.44 9.17
CA GLU A 54 3.30 -3.30 10.62
C GLU A 54 3.21 -1.84 11.10
N LEU A 55 3.43 -0.89 10.20
CA LEU A 55 3.34 0.54 10.49
C LEU A 55 1.93 1.12 10.30
N HIS A 56 0.96 0.33 9.83
CA HIS A 56 -0.44 0.73 9.73
C HIS A 56 -1.29 -0.18 10.62
N ALA A 57 -1.68 0.30 11.80
CA ALA A 57 -2.21 -0.53 12.87
C ALA A 57 -3.43 -1.38 12.45
N ASN A 58 -4.36 -0.78 11.71
CA ASN A 58 -5.59 -1.45 11.30
C ASN A 58 -5.33 -2.58 10.28
N ALA A 59 -4.48 -2.35 9.26
CA ALA A 59 -4.11 -3.41 8.33
C ALA A 59 -3.28 -4.50 9.01
N HIS A 60 -2.36 -4.13 9.89
CA HIS A 60 -1.55 -5.08 10.64
C HIS A 60 -2.41 -6.00 11.51
N GLU A 61 -3.44 -5.46 12.16
CA GLU A 61 -4.39 -6.25 12.95
C GLU A 61 -5.10 -7.31 12.09
N VAL A 62 -5.58 -6.92 10.90
CA VAL A 62 -6.24 -7.86 9.98
C VAL A 62 -5.28 -8.97 9.55
N PHE A 63 -4.03 -8.64 9.22
CA PHE A 63 -3.03 -9.67 8.88
C PHE A 63 -2.74 -10.61 10.04
N ARG A 64 -2.64 -10.09 11.27
CA ARG A 64 -2.44 -10.92 12.46
C ARG A 64 -3.62 -11.85 12.70
N ALA A 65 -4.85 -11.38 12.49
CA ALA A 65 -6.06 -12.17 12.68
C ALA A 65 -6.15 -13.38 11.73
N VAL A 66 -5.53 -13.30 10.54
CA VAL A 66 -5.52 -14.40 9.56
C VAL A 66 -4.20 -15.19 9.55
N SER A 67 -3.20 -14.74 10.29
CA SER A 67 -1.93 -15.45 10.41
C SER A 67 -2.11 -16.78 11.17
N VAL A 68 -1.57 -17.87 10.61
CA VAL A 68 -1.55 -19.17 11.28
C VAL A 68 -0.26 -19.25 12.11
N PRO A 69 -0.33 -19.41 13.44
CA PRO A 69 0.87 -19.55 14.25
C PRO A 69 1.60 -20.87 13.90
N GLY A 70 2.90 -20.78 13.60
CA GLY A 70 3.80 -21.94 13.61
C GLY A 70 3.82 -22.83 12.36
N ARG A 71 3.54 -22.29 11.18
CA ARG A 71 3.82 -22.96 9.90
C ARG A 71 4.72 -22.11 9.01
#